data_AF-A0A8S1ZQ69-F1
#
_entry.id   AF-A0A8S1ZQ69-F1
#
_cell.length_a   1.000
_cell.length_b   1.000
_cell.length_c   1.000
_cell.angle_alpha   90.00
_cell.angle_beta   90.00
_cell.angle_gamma   90.00
#
_symmetry.space_group_name_H-M   'P 1'
#
loop_
_entity.id
_entity.type
_entity.pdbx_description
1 polymer ?
#
loop_
_entity_poly.entity_id
_entity_poly.type
_entity_poly.pdbx_seq_one_letter_code
_entity_poly.pdbx_strand_id
1 'polypeptide(L)'
;MGRRKIEIKRIENSIERKATFLRLRDDIFKKADALEKLCHVEVNVLVISPTNVPYTYGNPCFNDVVEHIQNPSASSKLDSLMKELEHIKELEEVLTKRQQRNREKSNMKRIVDLKLEDLVAFKRKLEAFQAGLKRKHVEMEYFSSPSMLSKNTKKKKIRTEFLPDRAGSTRFARQMGLKNIKWICPTAPSRPITILGGMETNAWFDIAEISENMQDDVESLNRAALSIANLLSEEPPNIMIGIGGTGLGAAQALYLASKSCYDTNQRLQIKPRVVIGLNGWLPVWRSLQNNIASNPGGRDRPISLPILLTHSNDVVPYEFTHKCAHSLLMAGFQSTLRKYEGEHNWDEVKQWLRHYLGL
;
A
#
# COMPACT_ATOMS: atom_id res chain seq x y z
N MET A 1 -54.03 -8.41 -24.22
CA MET A 1 -55.23 -7.99 -23.45
C MET A 1 -54.84 -6.89 -22.48
N GLY A 2 -55.47 -5.71 -22.57
CA GLY A 2 -55.08 -4.52 -21.78
C GLY A 2 -55.45 -4.62 -20.29
N ARG A 3 -54.57 -4.11 -19.40
CA ARG A 3 -54.86 -3.97 -17.97
C ARG A 3 -56.01 -2.98 -17.78
N ARG A 4 -57.16 -3.44 -17.29
CA ARG A 4 -58.27 -2.56 -16.87
C ARG A 4 -57.93 -1.93 -15.52
N LYS A 5 -58.12 -0.62 -15.39
CA LYS A 5 -57.99 0.11 -14.13
C LYS A 5 -59.12 -0.33 -13.20
N ILE A 6 -58.79 -0.86 -12.03
CA ILE A 6 -59.76 -1.30 -11.01
C ILE A 6 -59.76 -0.27 -9.89
N GLU A 7 -60.95 0.01 -9.34
CA GLU A 7 -61.13 0.86 -8.17
C GLU A 7 -60.52 0.22 -6.92
N ILE A 8 -59.81 1.01 -6.10
CA ILE A 8 -59.18 0.52 -4.87
C ILE A 8 -60.25 0.45 -3.78
N LYS A 9 -60.87 -0.72 -3.63
CA LYS A 9 -61.84 -1.02 -2.57
C LYS A 9 -61.68 -2.45 -2.06
N ARG A 10 -62.23 -2.73 -0.87
CA ARG A 10 -62.23 -4.07 -0.28
C ARG A 10 -63.06 -5.01 -1.15
N ILE A 11 -62.51 -6.18 -1.46
CA ILE A 11 -63.26 -7.26 -2.12
C ILE A 11 -64.05 -8.01 -1.03
N GLU A 12 -65.37 -7.97 -1.10
CA GLU A 12 -66.23 -8.59 -0.08
C GLU A 12 -66.19 -10.12 -0.14
N ASN A 13 -66.23 -10.69 -1.34
CA ASN A 13 -66.13 -12.13 -1.56
C ASN A 13 -64.78 -12.67 -1.07
N SER A 14 -64.83 -13.57 -0.07
CA SER A 14 -63.64 -14.13 0.57
C SER A 14 -62.75 -14.94 -0.37
N ILE A 15 -63.35 -15.67 -1.33
CA ILE A 15 -62.61 -16.50 -2.29
C ILE A 15 -61.86 -15.59 -3.28
N GLU A 16 -62.55 -14.63 -3.87
CA GLU A 16 -61.95 -13.65 -4.78
C GLU A 16 -60.91 -12.77 -4.10
N ARG A 17 -61.14 -12.40 -2.83
CA ARG A 17 -60.19 -11.66 -2.01
C ARG A 17 -58.92 -12.47 -1.77
N LYS A 18 -59.02 -13.75 -1.44
CA LYS A 18 -57.87 -14.66 -1.28
C LYS A 18 -57.11 -14.85 -2.60
N ALA A 19 -57.81 -15.10 -3.69
CA ALA A 19 -57.19 -15.24 -5.01
C ALA A 19 -56.47 -13.96 -5.46
N THR A 20 -57.10 -12.80 -5.22
CA THR A 20 -56.51 -11.50 -5.53
C THR A 20 -55.29 -11.21 -4.65
N PHE A 21 -55.35 -11.54 -3.36
CA PHE A 21 -54.22 -11.42 -2.44
C PHE A 21 -53.00 -12.22 -2.95
N LEU A 22 -53.19 -13.49 -3.31
CA LEU A 22 -52.10 -14.33 -3.83
C LEU A 22 -51.48 -13.74 -5.10
N ARG A 23 -52.32 -13.29 -6.04
CA ARG A 23 -51.83 -12.65 -7.27
C ARG A 23 -51.06 -11.36 -7.00
N LEU A 24 -51.58 -10.50 -6.13
CA LEU A 24 -50.91 -9.23 -5.79
C LEU A 24 -49.61 -9.46 -5.03
N ARG A 25 -49.58 -10.43 -4.10
CA ARG A 25 -48.35 -10.87 -3.41
C ARG A 25 -47.29 -11.29 -4.43
N ASP A 26 -47.66 -12.16 -5.37
CA ASP A 26 -46.73 -12.66 -6.39
C ASP A 26 -46.26 -11.55 -7.34
N ASP A 27 -47.15 -10.61 -7.70
CA ASP A 27 -46.80 -9.44 -8.50
C ASP A 27 -45.85 -8.49 -7.75
N ILE A 28 -46.03 -8.32 -6.44
CA ILE A 28 -45.11 -7.54 -5.59
C ILE A 28 -43.75 -8.23 -5.53
N PHE A 29 -43.70 -9.54 -5.31
CA PHE A 29 -42.45 -10.30 -5.27
C PHE A 29 -41.69 -10.23 -6.61
N LYS A 30 -42.40 -10.34 -7.73
CA LYS A 30 -41.79 -10.14 -9.07
C LYS A 30 -41.24 -8.73 -9.27
N LYS A 31 -41.87 -7.71 -8.70
CA LYS A 31 -41.36 -6.34 -8.76
C LYS A 31 -40.14 -6.14 -7.87
N ALA A 32 -40.12 -6.76 -6.69
CA ALA A 32 -38.96 -6.74 -5.80
C ALA A 32 -37.75 -7.42 -6.47
N ASP A 33 -37.96 -8.58 -7.11
CA ASP A 33 -36.97 -9.28 -7.92
C ASP A 33 -36.45 -8.45 -9.10
N ALA A 34 -37.34 -7.74 -9.80
CA ALA A 34 -36.92 -6.83 -10.87
C ALA A 34 -36.10 -5.63 -10.35
N LEU A 35 -36.47 -5.09 -9.18
CA LEU A 35 -35.78 -3.94 -8.59
C LEU A 35 -34.36 -4.30 -8.14
N GLU A 36 -34.19 -5.46 -7.51
CA GLU A 36 -32.89 -6.02 -7.14
C GLU A 36 -31.98 -6.15 -8.38
N LYS A 37 -32.47 -6.78 -9.45
CA LYS A 37 -31.72 -6.96 -10.70
C LYS A 37 -31.34 -5.67 -11.42
N LEU A 38 -32.18 -4.64 -11.34
CA LEU A 38 -31.96 -3.37 -12.06
C LEU A 38 -31.07 -2.39 -11.29
N CYS A 39 -31.16 -2.38 -9.97
CA CYS A 39 -30.53 -1.36 -9.13
C CYS A 39 -29.39 -1.91 -8.25
N HIS A 40 -29.16 -3.22 -8.21
CA HIS A 40 -28.17 -3.88 -7.35
C HIS A 40 -28.35 -3.50 -5.86
N VAL A 41 -29.59 -3.57 -5.40
CA VAL A 41 -29.97 -3.24 -4.01
C VAL A 41 -30.54 -4.47 -3.31
N GLU A 42 -30.27 -4.60 -2.01
CA GLU A 42 -30.93 -5.59 -1.15
C GLU A 42 -32.38 -5.17 -0.89
N VAL A 43 -33.34 -6.06 -1.16
CA VAL A 43 -34.78 -5.77 -1.03
C VAL A 43 -35.46 -6.84 -0.19
N ASN A 44 -36.13 -6.40 0.88
CA ASN A 44 -36.99 -7.24 1.72
C ASN A 44 -38.45 -6.81 1.64
N VAL A 45 -39.34 -7.79 1.47
CA VAL A 45 -40.79 -7.56 1.46
C VAL A 45 -41.46 -8.52 2.42
N LEU A 46 -42.23 -7.98 3.37
CA LEU A 46 -43.13 -8.72 4.25
C LEU A 46 -44.58 -8.38 3.89
N VAL A 47 -45.37 -9.41 3.55
CA VAL A 47 -46.80 -9.30 3.27
C VAL A 47 -47.56 -10.15 4.27
N ILE A 48 -48.45 -9.55 5.05
CA ILE A 48 -49.28 -10.27 6.02
C ILE A 48 -50.66 -10.51 5.38
N SER A 49 -51.11 -11.75 5.37
CA SER A 49 -52.45 -12.08 4.86
C SER A 49 -53.54 -11.62 5.82
N PRO A 50 -54.81 -11.54 5.36
CA PRO A 50 -55.94 -11.29 6.24
C PRO A 50 -56.13 -12.32 7.37
N THR A 51 -55.48 -13.48 7.27
CA THR A 51 -55.49 -14.52 8.32
C THR A 51 -54.23 -14.46 9.19
N ASN A 52 -53.50 -13.35 9.19
CA ASN A 52 -52.25 -13.13 9.94
C ASN A 52 -51.13 -14.12 9.61
N VAL A 53 -51.12 -14.68 8.39
CA VAL A 53 -50.02 -15.52 7.93
C VAL A 53 -49.01 -14.63 7.19
N PRO A 54 -47.75 -14.55 7.64
CA PRO A 54 -46.72 -13.79 6.96
C PRO A 54 -46.22 -14.51 5.71
N TYR A 55 -45.96 -13.73 4.67
CA TYR A 55 -45.27 -14.14 3.45
C TYR A 55 -44.09 -13.21 3.22
N THR A 56 -42.92 -13.79 2.99
CA THR A 56 -41.66 -13.05 2.89
C THR A 56 -41.02 -13.26 1.53
N TYR A 57 -40.40 -12.21 1.03
CA TYR A 57 -39.46 -12.25 -0.09
C TYR A 57 -38.19 -11.50 0.33
N GLY A 58 -37.03 -12.09 0.05
CA GLY A 58 -35.73 -11.47 0.24
C GLY A 58 -34.68 -12.13 -0.64
N ASN A 59 -33.70 -11.35 -1.06
CA ASN A 59 -32.55 -11.80 -1.86
C ASN A 59 -31.30 -11.15 -1.25
N PRO A 60 -30.28 -11.90 -0.74
CA PRO A 60 -30.05 -13.36 -0.88
C PRO A 60 -31.07 -14.27 -0.19
N CYS A 61 -31.50 -13.92 1.02
CA CYS A 61 -32.69 -14.46 1.66
C CYS A 61 -33.26 -13.43 2.66
N PHE A 62 -34.54 -13.58 3.05
CA PHE A 62 -35.20 -12.59 3.92
C PHE A 62 -34.47 -12.39 5.27
N ASN A 63 -34.03 -13.49 5.88
CA ASN A 63 -33.33 -13.44 7.17
C ASN A 63 -31.93 -12.83 7.03
N ASP A 64 -31.21 -13.10 5.95
CA ASP A 64 -29.87 -12.53 5.72
C ASP A 64 -29.92 -11.00 5.64
N VAL A 65 -30.91 -10.46 4.93
CA VAL A 65 -31.10 -9.01 4.81
C VAL A 65 -31.58 -8.40 6.14
N VAL A 66 -32.41 -9.10 6.92
CA VAL A 66 -32.77 -8.65 8.28
C VAL A 66 -31.56 -8.65 9.20
N GLU A 67 -30.73 -9.68 9.15
CA GLU A 67 -29.51 -9.81 9.95
C GLU A 67 -28.47 -8.76 9.55
N HIS A 68 -28.35 -8.42 8.26
CA HIS A 68 -27.52 -7.32 7.77
C HIS A 68 -27.95 -5.98 8.38
N ILE A 69 -29.25 -5.68 8.36
CA ILE A 69 -29.80 -4.44 8.94
C ILE A 69 -29.58 -4.39 10.46
N GLN A 70 -29.69 -5.53 11.14
CA GLN A 70 -29.54 -5.63 12.60
C GLN A 70 -28.07 -5.68 13.05
N ASN A 71 -27.17 -6.18 12.21
CA ASN A 71 -25.72 -6.30 12.46
C ASN A 71 -24.93 -5.81 11.23
N PRO A 72 -24.79 -4.47 11.05
CA PRO A 72 -24.04 -3.89 9.93
C PRO A 72 -22.56 -4.33 9.86
N SER A 73 -22.02 -4.82 10.97
CA SER A 73 -20.64 -5.30 11.09
C SER A 73 -20.42 -6.72 10.56
N ALA A 74 -21.46 -7.55 10.45
CA ALA A 74 -21.33 -8.95 10.01
C ALA A 74 -21.23 -9.08 8.47
N SER A 75 -22.01 -8.29 7.72
CA SER A 75 -21.94 -8.23 6.25
C SER A 75 -20.57 -7.79 5.75
N SER A 76 -19.98 -6.76 6.39
CA SER A 76 -18.63 -6.30 6.05
C SER A 76 -17.58 -7.42 6.15
N LYS A 77 -17.82 -8.41 7.02
CA LYS A 77 -16.93 -9.55 7.25
C LYS A 77 -17.11 -10.63 6.19
N LEU A 78 -18.36 -10.90 5.77
CA LEU A 78 -18.66 -11.83 4.68
C LEU A 78 -18.13 -11.29 3.34
N ASP A 79 -18.32 -10.01 3.06
CA ASP A 79 -17.78 -9.34 1.87
C ASP A 79 -16.23 -9.31 1.88
N SER A 80 -15.62 -9.13 3.05
CA SER A 80 -14.16 -9.23 3.20
C SER A 80 -13.66 -10.63 2.90
N LEU A 81 -14.33 -11.66 3.44
CA LEU A 81 -13.99 -13.07 3.21
C LEU A 81 -14.19 -13.48 1.74
N MET A 82 -15.24 -12.98 1.07
CA MET A 82 -15.46 -13.24 -0.36
C MET A 82 -14.38 -12.62 -1.23
N LYS A 83 -13.96 -11.38 -0.92
CA LYS A 83 -12.84 -10.71 -1.62
C LYS A 83 -11.51 -11.42 -1.39
N GLU A 84 -11.25 -11.90 -0.17
CA GLU A 84 -10.07 -12.71 0.14
C GLU A 84 -10.05 -14.01 -0.67
N LEU A 85 -11.20 -14.70 -0.78
CA LEU A 85 -11.32 -15.93 -1.56
C LEU A 85 -11.05 -15.69 -3.06
N GLU A 86 -11.51 -14.56 -3.59
CA GLU A 86 -11.31 -14.18 -4.99
C GLU A 86 -9.85 -13.83 -5.27
N HIS A 87 -9.19 -13.10 -4.36
CA HIS A 87 -7.77 -12.81 -4.43
C HIS A 87 -6.90 -14.08 -4.32
N ILE A 88 -7.29 -15.05 -3.47
CA ILE A 88 -6.60 -16.35 -3.36
C ILE A 88 -6.66 -17.12 -4.69
N LYS A 89 -7.82 -17.14 -5.37
CA LYS A 89 -7.96 -17.77 -6.69
C LYS A 89 -7.07 -17.12 -7.75
N GLU A 90 -6.98 -15.79 -7.76
CA GLU A 90 -6.07 -15.07 -8.66
C GLU A 90 -4.60 -15.39 -8.39
N LEU A 91 -4.21 -15.50 -7.11
CA LEU A 91 -2.85 -15.88 -6.72
C LEU A 91 -2.51 -17.30 -7.18
N GLU A 92 -3.43 -18.27 -7.06
CA GLU A 92 -3.23 -19.63 -7.56
C GLU A 92 -3.03 -19.66 -9.09
N GLU A 93 -3.77 -18.85 -9.84
CA GLU A 93 -3.61 -18.73 -11.29
C GLU A 93 -2.25 -18.11 -11.68
N VAL A 94 -1.77 -17.13 -10.91
CA VAL A 94 -0.44 -16.54 -11.12
C VAL A 94 0.67 -17.55 -10.80
N LEU A 95 0.54 -18.29 -9.70
CA LEU A 95 1.52 -19.31 -9.29
C LEU A 95 1.62 -20.44 -10.31
N THR A 96 0.51 -20.94 -10.82
CA THR A 96 0.48 -21.98 -11.86
C THR A 96 1.13 -21.48 -13.16
N LYS A 97 0.83 -20.26 -13.62
CA LYS A 97 1.51 -19.63 -14.77
C LYS A 97 3.01 -19.48 -14.54
N ARG A 98 3.44 -19.15 -13.32
CA ARG A 98 4.86 -18.98 -12.96
C ARG A 98 5.59 -20.32 -12.94
N GLN A 99 4.97 -21.38 -12.44
CA GLN A 99 5.49 -22.74 -12.48
C GLN A 99 5.64 -23.25 -13.93
N GLN A 100 4.67 -22.96 -14.80
CA GLN A 100 4.75 -23.32 -16.22
C GLN A 100 5.91 -22.59 -16.93
N ARG A 101 6.09 -21.29 -16.71
CA ARG A 101 7.26 -20.55 -17.21
C ARG A 101 8.59 -21.09 -16.68
N ASN A 102 8.63 -21.54 -15.43
CA ASN A 102 9.83 -22.14 -14.86
C ASN A 102 10.14 -23.51 -15.47
N ARG A 103 9.13 -24.32 -15.82
CA ARG A 103 9.30 -25.55 -16.60
C ARG A 103 9.80 -25.26 -18.01
N GLU A 104 9.28 -24.23 -18.68
CA GLU A 104 9.78 -23.79 -20.01
C GLU A 104 11.22 -23.29 -19.94
N LYS A 105 11.58 -22.54 -18.90
CA LYS A 105 12.97 -22.12 -18.65
C LYS A 105 13.90 -23.29 -18.32
N SER A 106 13.40 -24.32 -17.64
CA SER A 106 14.14 -25.56 -17.38
C SER A 106 14.36 -26.40 -18.64
N ASN A 107 13.49 -26.26 -19.65
CA ASN A 107 13.65 -26.87 -20.97
C ASN A 107 14.53 -26.03 -21.92
N MET A 108 15.09 -24.91 -21.46
CA MET A 108 16.11 -24.17 -22.19
C MET A 108 17.40 -25.01 -22.20
N LYS A 109 17.90 -25.37 -23.39
CA LYS A 109 19.19 -26.06 -23.53
C LYS A 109 20.25 -25.32 -22.71
N ARG A 110 21.04 -26.06 -21.92
CA ARG A 110 22.15 -25.45 -21.17
C ARG A 110 23.13 -24.86 -22.18
N ILE A 111 23.83 -23.79 -21.79
CA ILE A 111 24.83 -23.12 -22.65
C ILE A 111 25.89 -24.11 -23.17
N VAL A 112 26.17 -25.16 -22.40
CA VAL A 112 27.09 -26.26 -22.76
C VAL A 112 26.60 -27.18 -23.88
N ASP A 113 25.30 -27.12 -24.23
CA ASP A 113 24.67 -27.97 -25.25
C ASP A 113 24.40 -27.20 -26.57
N LEU A 114 24.86 -25.95 -26.68
CA LEU A 114 24.68 -25.11 -27.87
C LEU A 114 25.70 -25.49 -28.94
N LYS A 115 25.23 -25.69 -30.18
CA LYS A 115 26.10 -25.95 -31.32
C LYS A 115 26.72 -24.65 -31.82
N LEU A 116 27.84 -24.76 -32.55
CA LEU A 116 28.55 -23.62 -33.12
C LEU A 116 27.62 -22.71 -33.97
N GLU A 117 26.68 -23.32 -34.69
CA GLU A 117 25.66 -22.64 -35.49
C GLU A 117 24.77 -21.71 -34.65
N ASP A 118 24.35 -22.15 -33.47
CA ASP A 118 23.52 -21.36 -32.54
C ASP A 118 24.31 -20.18 -31.96
N LEU A 119 25.59 -20.38 -31.66
CA LEU A 119 26.48 -19.34 -31.15
C LEU A 119 26.73 -18.25 -32.21
N VAL A 120 26.91 -18.65 -33.47
CA VAL A 120 27.07 -17.74 -34.61
C VAL A 120 25.78 -16.95 -34.86
N ALA A 121 24.61 -17.59 -34.76
CA ALA A 121 23.32 -16.90 -34.88
C ALA A 121 23.10 -15.89 -33.73
N PHE A 122 23.52 -16.22 -32.52
CA PHE A 122 23.45 -15.33 -31.36
C PHE A 122 24.38 -14.13 -31.51
N LYS A 123 25.63 -14.35 -31.95
CA LYS A 123 26.59 -13.27 -32.26
C LYS A 123 26.03 -12.29 -33.29
N ARG A 124 25.45 -12.79 -34.39
CA ARG A 124 24.82 -11.95 -35.42
C ARG A 124 23.67 -11.11 -34.87
N LYS A 125 22.86 -11.65 -33.94
CA LYS A 125 21.78 -10.89 -33.27
C LYS A 125 22.35 -9.78 -32.38
N LEU A 126 23.42 -10.03 -31.64
CA LEU A 126 24.09 -9.03 -30.82
C LEU A 126 24.68 -7.89 -31.66
N GLU A 127 25.34 -8.23 -32.77
CA GLU A 127 25.91 -7.24 -33.70
C GLU A 127 24.81 -6.36 -34.33
N ALA A 128 23.69 -6.97 -34.75
CA ALA A 128 22.54 -6.24 -35.26
C ALA A 128 21.93 -5.31 -34.20
N PHE A 129 21.85 -5.75 -32.95
CA PHE A 129 21.36 -4.95 -31.84
C PHE A 129 22.28 -3.75 -31.54
N GLN A 130 23.60 -3.98 -31.51
CA GLN A 130 24.60 -2.93 -31.30
C GLN A 130 24.57 -1.89 -32.43
N ALA A 131 24.40 -2.31 -33.68
CA ALA A 131 24.21 -1.42 -34.82
C ALA A 131 22.91 -0.59 -34.71
N GLY A 132 21.85 -1.18 -34.15
CA GLY A 132 20.60 -0.48 -33.86
C GLY A 132 20.75 0.61 -32.78
N LEU A 133 21.52 0.33 -31.72
CA LEU A 133 21.81 1.31 -30.67
C LEU A 133 22.61 2.50 -31.19
N LYS A 134 23.63 2.25 -32.03
CA LYS A 134 24.41 3.33 -32.67
C LYS A 134 23.54 4.22 -33.57
N ARG A 135 22.61 3.63 -34.33
CA ARG A 135 21.65 4.40 -35.16
C ARG A 135 20.73 5.28 -34.32
N LYS A 136 20.17 4.76 -33.22
CA LYS A 136 19.32 5.55 -32.32
C LYS A 136 20.07 6.69 -31.62
N HIS A 137 21.36 6.50 -31.34
CA HIS A 137 22.20 7.55 -30.76
C HIS A 137 22.38 8.73 -31.73
N VAL A 138 22.68 8.44 -33.00
CA VAL A 138 22.78 9.46 -34.06
C VAL A 138 21.43 10.15 -34.33
N GLU A 139 20.31 9.40 -34.30
CA GLU A 139 18.98 10.01 -34.39
C GLU A 139 18.71 10.98 -33.22
N MET A 140 19.06 10.61 -31.98
CA MET A 140 18.87 11.49 -30.82
C MET A 140 19.72 12.77 -30.89
N GLU A 141 20.94 12.70 -31.44
CA GLU A 141 21.78 13.89 -31.68
C GLU A 141 21.19 14.78 -32.78
N TYR A 142 20.64 14.19 -33.84
CA TYR A 142 20.00 14.92 -34.93
C TYR A 142 18.72 15.66 -34.48
N PHE A 143 17.95 15.09 -33.55
CA PHE A 143 16.74 15.70 -32.98
C PHE A 143 17.01 16.80 -31.93
N SER A 144 18.26 17.04 -31.51
CA SER A 144 18.63 18.10 -30.56
C SER A 144 19.03 19.43 -31.23
N SER A 145 18.97 19.53 -32.56
CA SER A 145 19.25 20.78 -33.29
C SER A 145 18.12 21.82 -33.10
N PRO A 146 18.41 23.10 -32.76
CA PRO A 146 17.38 24.10 -32.39
C PRO A 146 16.39 24.54 -33.47
N SER A 147 16.50 24.05 -34.72
CA SER A 147 15.76 24.59 -35.87
C SER A 147 14.46 23.87 -36.24
N MET A 148 14.05 22.82 -35.51
CA MET A 148 12.85 22.02 -35.84
C MET A 148 11.92 21.74 -34.65
N LEU A 149 11.72 22.71 -33.76
CA LEU A 149 10.64 22.68 -32.76
C LEU A 149 9.35 23.22 -33.37
N SER A 150 8.79 22.49 -34.33
CA SER A 150 7.42 22.71 -34.78
C SER A 150 6.82 21.41 -35.32
N LYS A 151 5.83 20.93 -34.56
CA LYS A 151 4.78 19.96 -34.91
C LYS A 151 5.09 18.48 -34.66
N ASN A 152 4.20 17.92 -33.84
CA ASN A 152 3.85 16.51 -33.68
C ASN A 152 4.85 15.61 -32.95
N THR A 153 4.48 15.27 -31.71
CA THR A 153 4.40 13.86 -31.32
C THR A 153 3.28 13.63 -30.32
N LYS A 154 2.27 12.87 -30.76
CA LYS A 154 1.31 12.17 -29.90
C LYS A 154 2.11 11.23 -28.99
N LYS A 155 2.20 11.53 -27.70
CA LYS A 155 2.76 10.60 -26.70
C LYS A 155 1.85 9.38 -26.60
N LYS A 156 2.30 8.23 -27.13
CA LYS A 156 1.77 6.91 -26.79
C LYS A 156 1.95 6.71 -25.29
N LYS A 157 0.82 6.57 -24.60
CA LYS A 157 0.69 6.33 -23.16
C LYS A 157 1.17 4.90 -22.87
N ILE A 158 2.46 4.74 -22.57
CA ILE A 158 2.95 3.55 -21.87
C ILE A 158 2.61 3.79 -20.39
N ARG A 159 1.68 2.99 -19.85
CA ARG A 159 1.39 2.95 -18.41
C ARG A 159 2.65 2.42 -17.71
N THR A 160 3.47 3.33 -17.21
CA THR A 160 4.53 3.06 -16.23
C THR A 160 3.95 3.23 -14.83
N GLU A 161 3.65 2.12 -14.17
CA GLU A 161 3.22 2.04 -12.76
C GLU A 161 4.39 2.17 -11.76
N PHE A 162 5.45 2.87 -12.15
CA PHE A 162 6.54 3.25 -11.25
C PHE A 162 6.80 4.75 -11.43
N LEU A 163 5.90 5.56 -10.86
CA LEU A 163 6.17 6.94 -10.52
C LEU A 163 6.16 7.04 -8.99
N PRO A 164 7.18 7.67 -8.37
CA PRO A 164 7.24 7.85 -6.93
C PRO A 164 6.03 8.70 -6.50
N ASP A 165 5.33 8.21 -5.50
CA ASP A 165 4.14 8.84 -4.93
C ASP A 165 4.45 10.28 -4.49
N ARG A 166 4.03 11.25 -5.31
CA ARG A 166 4.13 12.70 -5.01
C ARG A 166 3.22 13.10 -3.82
N ALA A 167 2.45 12.20 -3.22
CA ALA A 167 1.40 12.56 -2.27
C ALA A 167 1.40 11.79 -0.94
N GLY A 168 2.26 10.79 -0.71
CA GLY A 168 2.16 9.91 0.47
C GLY A 168 2.24 10.64 1.82
N SER A 169 3.28 11.45 2.05
CA SER A 169 3.50 12.15 3.33
C SER A 169 2.53 13.32 3.56
N THR A 170 2.18 14.07 2.52
CA THR A 170 1.21 15.16 2.61
C THR A 170 -0.22 14.64 2.80
N ARG A 171 -0.56 13.50 2.18
CA ARG A 171 -1.82 12.78 2.43
C ARG A 171 -1.89 12.28 3.87
N PHE A 172 -0.81 11.68 4.39
CA PHE A 172 -0.73 11.27 5.79
C PHE A 172 -0.97 12.44 6.75
N ALA A 173 -0.26 13.56 6.56
CA ALA A 173 -0.43 14.76 7.40
C ALA A 173 -1.88 15.27 7.41
N ARG A 174 -2.52 15.33 6.23
CA ARG A 174 -3.95 15.73 6.10
C ARG A 174 -4.88 14.74 6.79
N GLN A 175 -4.62 13.44 6.66
CA GLN A 175 -5.46 12.38 7.22
C GLN A 175 -5.37 12.32 8.76
N MET A 176 -4.23 12.69 9.33
CA MET A 176 -4.04 12.78 10.78
C MET A 176 -4.87 13.91 11.39
N GLY A 177 -4.99 15.06 10.72
CA GLY A 177 -5.85 16.18 11.15
C GLY A 177 -5.49 16.78 12.52
N LEU A 178 -4.26 16.56 13.00
CA LEU A 178 -3.78 17.02 14.30
C LEU A 178 -3.34 18.49 14.22
N LYS A 179 -4.18 19.41 14.71
CA LYS A 179 -3.99 20.87 14.60
C LYS A 179 -2.78 21.41 15.38
N ASN A 180 -2.35 20.70 16.41
CA ASN A 180 -1.22 21.08 17.28
C ASN A 180 0.14 20.61 16.73
N ILE A 181 0.16 19.92 15.58
CA ILE A 181 1.37 19.41 14.94
C ILE A 181 1.63 20.17 13.65
N LYS A 182 2.81 20.78 13.56
CA LYS A 182 3.35 21.29 12.31
C LYS A 182 3.98 20.12 11.53
N TRP A 183 3.45 19.83 10.35
CA TRP A 183 3.96 18.76 9.49
C TRP A 183 4.97 19.33 8.48
N ILE A 184 6.20 18.84 8.53
CA ILE A 184 7.23 19.15 7.52
C ILE A 184 7.45 17.91 6.66
N CYS A 185 7.14 18.01 5.36
CA CYS A 185 7.23 16.91 4.41
C CYS A 185 8.26 17.25 3.32
N PRO A 186 9.58 17.13 3.61
CA PRO A 186 10.61 17.46 2.64
C PRO A 186 10.60 16.47 1.46
N THR A 187 11.05 16.94 0.30
CA THR A 187 11.23 16.11 -0.90
C THR A 187 12.65 15.58 -0.94
N ALA A 188 12.80 14.27 -1.17
CA ALA A 188 14.12 13.65 -1.34
C ALA A 188 14.84 14.20 -2.58
N PRO A 189 16.18 14.28 -2.58
CA PRO A 189 16.94 14.74 -3.73
C PRO A 189 16.81 13.78 -4.92
N SER A 190 16.92 14.32 -6.13
CA SER A 190 17.01 13.52 -7.36
C SER A 190 18.36 12.82 -7.42
N ARG A 191 18.35 11.50 -7.61
CA ARG A 191 19.56 10.67 -7.71
C ARG A 191 19.30 9.38 -8.49
N PRO A 192 20.34 8.75 -9.08
CA PRO A 192 20.21 7.43 -9.65
C PRO A 192 19.96 6.37 -8.57
N ILE A 193 19.14 5.36 -8.89
CA ILE A 193 18.84 4.22 -8.03
C ILE A 193 19.26 2.90 -8.69
N THR A 194 20.14 2.16 -8.02
CA THR A 194 20.79 0.94 -8.54
C THR A 194 19.80 -0.16 -8.86
N ILE A 195 18.84 -0.47 -7.97
CA ILE A 195 17.80 -1.49 -8.21
C ILE A 195 16.89 -1.15 -9.42
N LEU A 196 16.82 0.13 -9.81
CA LEU A 196 16.09 0.59 -10.99
C LEU A 196 17.00 0.71 -12.24
N GLY A 197 18.18 0.08 -12.22
CA GLY A 197 19.14 0.13 -13.32
C GLY A 197 19.79 1.50 -13.51
N GLY A 198 19.93 2.28 -12.44
CA GLY A 198 20.53 3.62 -12.47
C GLY A 198 19.57 4.73 -12.89
N MET A 199 18.26 4.47 -12.93
CA MET A 199 17.25 5.49 -13.23
C MET A 199 17.27 6.62 -12.19
N GLU A 200 17.27 7.88 -12.66
CA GLU A 200 17.14 9.04 -11.78
C GLU A 200 15.72 9.17 -11.22
N THR A 201 15.63 9.24 -9.89
CA THR A 201 14.37 9.43 -9.15
C THR A 201 14.64 10.12 -7.81
N ASN A 202 13.59 10.58 -7.13
CA ASN A 202 13.70 11.18 -5.81
C ASN A 202 13.85 10.08 -4.75
N ALA A 203 15.02 10.01 -4.10
CA ALA A 203 15.30 8.99 -3.09
C ALA A 203 16.29 9.48 -2.04
N TRP A 204 16.08 9.06 -0.78
CA TRP A 204 16.92 9.47 0.35
C TRP A 204 18.31 8.83 0.31
N PHE A 205 18.40 7.58 -0.14
CA PHE A 205 19.63 6.80 -0.25
C PHE A 205 19.50 5.78 -1.37
N ASP A 206 20.64 5.23 -1.83
CA ASP A 206 20.64 4.22 -2.88
C ASP A 206 20.32 2.82 -2.34
N ILE A 207 19.74 1.99 -3.20
CA ILE A 207 19.34 0.61 -2.91
C ILE A 207 19.82 -0.25 -4.07
N ALA A 208 20.73 -1.17 -3.78
CA ALA A 208 21.22 -2.11 -4.78
C ALA A 208 20.26 -3.27 -5.02
N GLU A 209 19.68 -3.81 -3.94
CA GLU A 209 18.81 -4.98 -3.97
C GLU A 209 17.86 -4.98 -2.76
N ILE A 210 16.71 -5.65 -2.84
CA ILE A 210 15.86 -5.92 -1.67
C ILE A 210 16.18 -7.34 -1.22
N SER A 211 17.17 -7.47 -0.36
CA SER A 211 17.61 -8.75 0.19
C SER A 211 17.94 -8.59 1.67
N GLU A 212 17.89 -9.69 2.42
CA GLU A 212 18.32 -9.65 3.82
C GLU A 212 19.78 -9.21 3.93
N ASN A 213 20.65 -9.64 3.02
CA ASN A 213 22.09 -9.38 3.07
C ASN A 213 22.52 -8.13 2.31
N MET A 214 21.56 -7.28 1.93
CA MET A 214 21.81 -6.00 1.28
C MET A 214 22.80 -5.16 2.10
N GLN A 215 23.76 -4.56 1.40
CA GLN A 215 24.59 -3.51 1.96
C GLN A 215 23.86 -2.17 1.90
N ASP A 216 23.74 -1.51 3.04
CA ASP A 216 23.18 -0.16 3.13
C ASP A 216 24.17 0.87 2.59
N ASP A 217 23.69 1.82 1.79
CA ASP A 217 24.45 3.02 1.41
C ASP A 217 24.54 3.99 2.60
N VAL A 218 25.42 3.65 3.54
CA VAL A 218 25.64 4.38 4.79
C VAL A 218 26.07 5.83 4.51
N GLU A 219 26.79 6.08 3.42
CA GLU A 219 27.22 7.42 3.06
C GLU A 219 26.01 8.31 2.72
N SER A 220 25.13 7.83 1.85
CA SER A 220 23.91 8.56 1.52
C SER A 220 22.95 8.70 2.70
N LEU A 221 22.79 7.64 3.49
CA LEU A 221 21.99 7.67 4.72
C LEU A 221 22.47 8.77 5.67
N ASN A 222 23.78 8.92 5.85
CA ASN A 222 24.38 9.98 6.67
C ASN A 222 24.15 11.38 6.08
N ARG A 223 24.32 11.56 4.75
CA ARG A 223 24.05 12.85 4.09
C ARG A 223 22.60 13.26 4.24
N ALA A 224 21.66 12.33 4.03
CA ALA A 224 20.23 12.57 4.20
C ALA A 224 19.87 12.84 5.66
N ALA A 225 20.45 12.10 6.60
CA ALA A 225 20.27 12.31 8.04
C ALA A 225 20.69 13.71 8.48
N LEU A 226 21.86 14.17 8.01
CA LEU A 226 22.37 15.51 8.30
C LEU A 226 21.49 16.61 7.70
N SER A 227 21.04 16.42 6.46
CA SER A 227 20.13 17.38 5.79
C SER A 227 18.81 17.54 6.57
N ILE A 228 18.20 16.42 6.99
CA ILE A 228 16.96 16.44 7.77
C ILE A 228 17.20 17.04 9.17
N ALA A 229 18.32 16.73 9.82
CA ALA A 229 18.68 17.31 11.10
C ALA A 229 18.83 18.84 11.03
N ASN A 230 19.50 19.35 9.99
CA ASN A 230 19.64 20.80 9.76
C ASN A 230 18.29 21.48 9.52
N LEU A 231 17.39 20.83 8.78
CA LEU A 231 16.04 21.34 8.57
C LEU A 231 15.26 21.44 9.90
N LEU A 232 15.44 20.47 10.79
CA LEU A 232 14.77 20.46 12.09
C LEU A 232 15.42 21.42 13.10
N SER A 233 16.69 21.79 12.93
CA SER A 233 17.36 22.75 13.81
C SER A 233 16.92 24.19 13.60
N GLU A 234 16.17 24.47 12.52
CA GLU A 234 15.51 25.77 12.31
C GLU A 234 14.31 25.99 13.24
N GLU A 235 13.81 24.93 13.90
CA GLU A 235 12.67 25.05 14.80
C GLU A 235 13.05 25.54 16.21
N PRO A 236 12.15 26.24 16.93
CA PRO A 236 12.44 26.75 18.26
C PRO A 236 12.73 25.64 19.28
N PRO A 237 13.61 25.86 20.28
CA PRO A 237 14.03 24.81 21.23
C PRO A 237 12.90 24.28 22.13
N ASN A 238 11.79 25.01 22.24
CA ASN A 238 10.64 24.63 23.09
C ASN A 238 9.64 23.72 22.38
N ILE A 239 9.86 23.38 21.10
CA ILE A 239 8.95 22.48 20.37
C ILE A 239 9.39 21.02 20.53
N MET A 240 8.40 20.12 20.60
CA MET A 240 8.67 18.69 20.56
C MET A 240 8.87 18.24 19.12
N ILE A 241 9.96 17.53 18.85
CA ILE A 241 10.29 17.02 17.52
C ILE A 241 9.84 15.56 17.42
N GLY A 242 9.12 15.24 16.35
CA GLY A 242 8.81 13.86 15.94
C GLY A 242 9.33 13.60 14.53
N ILE A 243 9.73 12.37 14.24
CA ILE A 243 10.26 12.01 12.92
C ILE A 243 9.52 10.79 12.39
N GLY A 244 9.18 10.75 11.11
CA GLY A 244 8.58 9.57 10.53
C GLY A 244 8.54 9.58 9.02
N GLY A 245 8.12 8.46 8.44
CA GLY A 245 7.99 8.35 7.01
C GLY A 245 7.35 7.05 6.55
N THR A 246 7.29 6.87 5.24
CA THR A 246 6.80 5.66 4.56
C THR A 246 7.88 5.09 3.64
N GLY A 247 8.01 3.77 3.55
CA GLY A 247 9.01 3.12 2.68
C GLY A 247 10.43 3.60 2.94
N LEU A 248 11.08 4.21 1.94
CA LEU A 248 12.43 4.80 2.09
C LEU A 248 12.47 5.93 3.10
N GLY A 249 11.38 6.72 3.22
CA GLY A 249 11.27 7.75 4.24
C GLY A 249 11.20 7.16 5.65
N ALA A 250 10.51 6.02 5.82
CA ALA A 250 10.49 5.30 7.10
C ALA A 250 11.90 4.80 7.46
N ALA A 251 12.61 4.24 6.48
CA ALA A 251 13.98 3.78 6.66
C ALA A 251 14.93 4.91 7.05
N GLN A 252 14.84 6.05 6.38
CA GLN A 252 15.63 7.23 6.72
C GLN A 252 15.27 7.77 8.12
N ALA A 253 13.99 7.80 8.49
CA ALA A 253 13.53 8.26 9.80
C ALA A 253 14.05 7.38 10.94
N LEU A 254 13.94 6.06 10.80
CA LEU A 254 14.44 5.09 11.77
C LEU A 254 15.98 5.14 11.88
N TYR A 255 16.67 5.27 10.74
CA TYR A 255 18.11 5.45 10.72
C TYR A 255 18.54 6.72 11.46
N LEU A 256 17.91 7.85 11.15
CA LEU A 256 18.19 9.14 11.79
C LEU A 256 17.98 9.09 13.30
N ALA A 257 16.84 8.55 13.74
CA ALA A 257 16.51 8.41 15.16
C ALA A 257 17.50 7.51 15.91
N SER A 258 17.79 6.32 15.36
CA SER A 258 18.74 5.40 15.98
C SER A 258 20.15 5.99 16.01
N LYS A 259 20.63 6.56 14.88
CA LYS A 259 21.94 7.21 14.76
C LYS A 259 22.11 8.35 15.75
N SER A 260 21.07 9.14 16.00
CA SER A 260 21.10 10.24 16.99
C SER A 260 21.36 9.77 18.43
N CYS A 261 21.15 8.48 18.73
CA CYS A 261 21.40 7.90 20.06
C CYS A 261 22.87 7.52 20.27
N TYR A 262 23.63 7.30 19.21
CA TYR A 262 25.05 6.89 19.28
C TYR A 262 25.98 7.76 18.42
N ASP A 263 25.53 8.91 17.94
CA ASP A 263 26.35 9.87 17.22
C ASP A 263 27.37 10.55 18.15
N THR A 264 28.59 10.04 18.16
CA THR A 264 29.70 10.50 19.01
C THR A 264 30.13 11.92 18.70
N ASN A 265 29.89 12.41 17.48
CA ASN A 265 30.32 13.74 17.05
C ASN A 265 29.25 14.82 17.29
N GLN A 266 28.11 14.47 17.89
CA GLN A 266 26.95 15.35 18.09
C GLN A 266 26.59 16.19 16.85
N ARG A 267 26.72 15.62 15.65
CA ARG A 267 26.44 16.33 14.39
C ARG A 267 24.94 16.44 14.13
N LEU A 268 24.18 15.44 14.57
CA LEU A 268 22.74 15.41 14.32
C LEU A 268 21.94 16.31 15.26
N GLN A 269 22.44 16.62 16.48
CA GLN A 269 21.83 17.48 17.54
C GLN A 269 20.31 17.37 17.80
N ILE A 270 19.62 16.41 17.19
CA ILE A 270 18.19 16.18 17.35
C ILE A 270 17.92 15.23 18.51
N LYS A 271 16.81 15.48 19.20
CA LYS A 271 16.24 14.58 20.21
C LYS A 271 14.78 14.35 19.86
N PRO A 272 14.49 13.44 18.92
CA PRO A 272 13.10 13.11 18.63
C PRO A 272 12.43 12.56 19.89
N ARG A 273 11.15 12.86 20.07
CA ARG A 273 10.31 12.35 21.16
C ARG A 273 9.44 11.19 20.71
N VAL A 274 9.17 11.09 19.42
CA VAL A 274 8.42 9.98 18.79
C VAL A 274 9.00 9.67 17.42
N VAL A 275 8.96 8.39 17.04
CA VAL A 275 9.36 7.94 15.70
C VAL A 275 8.27 7.06 15.09
N ILE A 276 7.93 7.28 13.81
CA ILE A 276 6.96 6.46 13.07
C ILE A 276 7.57 5.94 11.77
N GLY A 277 7.64 4.62 11.62
CA GLY A 277 8.03 3.95 10.38
C GLY A 277 6.86 3.19 9.77
N LEU A 278 6.34 3.67 8.64
CA LEU A 278 5.27 2.99 7.89
C LEU A 278 5.86 2.17 6.73
N ASN A 279 5.54 0.88 6.63
CA ASN A 279 5.95 0.02 5.51
C ASN A 279 7.45 0.13 5.17
N GLY A 280 8.30 0.17 6.20
CA GLY A 280 9.73 0.38 6.07
C GLY A 280 10.55 -0.64 6.86
N TRP A 281 11.86 -0.41 6.87
CA TRP A 281 12.85 -1.17 7.60
C TRP A 281 13.85 -0.23 8.26
N LEU A 282 14.67 -0.72 9.18
CA LEU A 282 15.78 0.01 9.78
C LEU A 282 17.07 -0.34 9.00
N PRO A 283 17.69 0.62 8.31
CA PRO A 283 19.03 0.44 7.77
C PRO A 283 20.05 0.20 8.89
N VAL A 284 21.08 -0.59 8.61
CA VAL A 284 22.19 -0.87 9.54
C VAL A 284 21.70 -1.55 10.84
N TRP A 285 20.55 -2.22 10.80
CA TRP A 285 19.95 -2.88 11.97
C TRP A 285 20.84 -3.93 12.63
N ARG A 286 21.76 -4.56 11.87
CA ARG A 286 22.71 -5.57 12.38
C ARG A 286 23.73 -4.99 13.34
N SER A 287 24.21 -3.78 13.08
CA SER A 287 25.25 -3.13 13.88
C SER A 287 24.66 -2.24 14.98
N LEU A 288 23.34 -2.08 15.03
CA LEU A 288 22.66 -1.17 15.95
C LEU A 288 23.04 -1.40 17.42
N GLN A 289 22.95 -2.64 17.88
CA GLN A 289 23.22 -2.97 19.28
C GLN A 289 24.66 -2.66 19.66
N ASN A 290 25.62 -3.04 18.81
CA ASN A 290 27.05 -2.75 19.02
C ASN A 290 27.33 -1.24 19.00
N ASN A 291 26.69 -0.51 18.08
CA ASN A 291 26.84 0.93 17.96
C ASN A 291 26.34 1.67 19.21
N ILE A 292 25.20 1.24 19.77
CA ILE A 292 24.66 1.81 21.02
C ILE A 292 25.51 1.42 22.22
N ALA A 293 25.93 0.15 22.32
CA ALA A 293 26.74 -0.32 23.43
C ALA A 293 28.09 0.42 23.53
N SER A 294 28.67 0.77 22.38
CA SER A 294 29.95 1.47 22.24
C SER A 294 29.91 2.96 22.60
N ASN A 295 28.72 3.55 22.76
CA ASN A 295 28.56 4.96 23.15
C ASN A 295 27.76 5.10 24.46
N PRO A 296 28.41 4.98 25.64
CA PRO A 296 27.72 4.94 26.93
C PRO A 296 26.98 6.23 27.32
N GLY A 297 27.30 7.39 26.71
CA GLY A 297 26.62 8.67 26.97
C GLY A 297 25.20 8.78 26.40
N GLY A 298 24.75 7.76 25.66
CA GLY A 298 23.44 7.73 24.99
C GLY A 298 22.50 6.62 25.48
N ARG A 299 22.86 5.81 26.48
CA ARG A 299 22.09 4.61 26.89
C ARG A 299 20.66 4.87 27.38
N ASP A 300 20.38 6.04 27.93
CA ASP A 300 19.04 6.42 28.39
C ASP A 300 18.12 6.92 27.26
N ARG A 301 18.67 7.28 26.09
CA ARG A 301 17.88 7.80 24.96
C ARG A 301 17.05 6.71 24.26
N PRO A 302 17.56 5.52 23.96
CA PRO A 302 16.75 4.44 23.38
C PRO A 302 15.52 4.10 24.22
N ILE A 303 15.71 4.01 25.55
CA ILE A 303 14.67 3.61 26.51
C ILE A 303 13.49 4.59 26.53
N SER A 304 13.77 5.88 26.31
CA SER A 304 12.78 6.96 26.34
C SER A 304 12.20 7.32 24.96
N LEU A 305 12.65 6.67 23.88
CA LEU A 305 12.21 6.96 22.53
C LEU A 305 11.16 5.94 22.03
N PRO A 306 9.87 6.25 22.08
CA PRO A 306 8.82 5.41 21.53
C PRO A 306 8.90 5.37 19.99
N ILE A 307 8.92 4.17 19.44
CA ILE A 307 8.95 3.91 18.00
C ILE A 307 7.71 3.10 17.60
N LEU A 308 6.89 3.63 16.69
CA LEU A 308 5.81 2.89 16.07
C LEU A 308 6.26 2.38 14.69
N LEU A 309 6.20 1.07 14.50
CA LEU A 309 6.39 0.42 13.22
C LEU A 309 5.05 -0.12 12.73
N THR A 310 4.66 0.22 11.52
CA THR A 310 3.47 -0.35 10.89
C THR A 310 3.83 -1.08 9.60
N HIS A 311 3.04 -2.10 9.30
CA HIS A 311 3.18 -2.87 8.07
C HIS A 311 1.82 -3.24 7.51
N SER A 312 1.58 -2.96 6.23
CA SER A 312 0.29 -3.17 5.57
C SER A 312 0.39 -3.45 4.07
N ASN A 313 1.59 -3.55 3.50
CA ASN A 313 1.76 -3.85 2.08
C ASN A 313 2.93 -4.81 1.84
N ASP A 314 2.92 -5.46 0.69
CA ASP A 314 3.92 -6.49 0.33
C ASP A 314 5.13 -5.93 -0.44
N VAL A 315 5.25 -4.60 -0.57
CA VAL A 315 6.37 -3.98 -1.31
C VAL A 315 7.68 -4.19 -0.58
N VAL A 316 7.65 -4.06 0.75
CA VAL A 316 8.74 -4.47 1.64
C VAL A 316 8.31 -5.78 2.28
N PRO A 317 9.14 -6.84 2.30
CA PRO A 317 8.78 -8.08 3.00
C PRO A 317 8.53 -7.83 4.49
N TYR A 318 7.47 -8.40 5.04
CA TYR A 318 7.13 -8.27 6.47
C TYR A 318 8.27 -8.71 7.40
N GLU A 319 9.04 -9.71 6.98
CA GLU A 319 10.20 -10.21 7.70
C GLU A 319 11.22 -9.10 8.00
N PHE A 320 11.34 -8.11 7.11
CA PHE A 320 12.27 -7.00 7.33
C PHE A 320 11.77 -6.12 8.46
N THR A 321 10.50 -5.69 8.42
CA THR A 321 9.93 -4.89 9.50
C THR A 321 9.95 -5.64 10.84
N HIS A 322 9.69 -6.95 10.85
CA HIS A 322 9.77 -7.78 12.04
C HIS A 322 11.20 -7.86 12.62
N LYS A 323 12.22 -8.13 11.78
CA LYS A 323 13.62 -8.14 12.22
C LYS A 323 14.08 -6.78 12.74
N CYS A 324 13.59 -5.70 12.14
CA CYS A 324 13.86 -4.34 12.59
C CYS A 324 13.28 -4.06 13.97
N ALA A 325 12.02 -4.44 14.20
CA ALA A 325 11.39 -4.33 15.53
C ALA A 325 12.19 -5.12 16.58
N HIS A 326 12.59 -6.35 16.25
CA HIS A 326 13.40 -7.17 17.14
C HIS A 326 14.76 -6.52 17.45
N SER A 327 15.48 -6.01 16.45
CA SER A 327 16.77 -5.35 16.66
C SER A 327 16.65 -4.07 17.50
N LEU A 328 15.60 -3.27 17.29
CA LEU A 328 15.29 -2.09 18.11
C LEU A 328 15.06 -2.48 19.58
N LEU A 329 14.25 -3.51 19.84
CA LEU A 329 14.04 -4.02 21.20
C LEU A 329 15.34 -4.48 21.85
N MET A 330 16.17 -5.26 21.13
CA MET A 330 17.46 -5.75 21.62
C MET A 330 18.47 -4.63 21.89
N ALA A 331 18.31 -3.49 21.21
CA ALA A 331 19.11 -2.29 21.44
C ALA A 331 18.53 -1.34 22.51
N GLY A 332 17.42 -1.72 23.16
CA GLY A 332 16.81 -1.00 24.28
C GLY A 332 15.74 0.03 23.90
N PHE A 333 15.28 0.07 22.64
CA PHE A 333 14.20 0.97 22.23
C PHE A 333 12.81 0.43 22.62
N GLN A 334 11.88 1.33 22.96
CA GLN A 334 10.46 1.00 23.06
C GLN A 334 9.80 0.97 21.66
N SER A 335 9.98 -0.13 20.93
CA SER A 335 9.33 -0.30 19.63
C SER A 335 8.01 -1.08 19.72
N THR A 336 6.94 -0.54 19.15
CA THR A 336 5.65 -1.21 18.94
C THR A 336 5.50 -1.57 17.47
N LEU A 337 5.27 -2.85 17.16
CA LEU A 337 5.00 -3.31 15.79
C LEU A 337 3.50 -3.58 15.61
N ARG A 338 2.89 -2.97 14.58
CA ARG A 338 1.50 -3.20 14.17
C ARG A 338 1.45 -3.72 12.74
N LYS A 339 0.93 -4.94 12.57
CA LYS A 339 0.61 -5.50 11.26
C LYS A 339 -0.86 -5.24 10.97
N TYR A 340 -1.16 -4.75 9.77
CA TYR A 340 -2.51 -4.52 9.28
C TYR A 340 -2.75 -5.44 8.09
N GLU A 341 -3.92 -6.07 8.06
CA GLU A 341 -4.44 -6.75 6.88
C GLU A 341 -5.17 -5.69 6.02
N GLY A 342 -4.60 -5.33 4.87
CA GLY A 342 -5.13 -4.27 4.01
C GLY A 342 -4.55 -2.87 4.31
N GLU A 343 -5.40 -1.86 4.51
CA GLU A 343 -4.94 -0.48 4.78
C GLU A 343 -4.56 -0.26 6.25
N HIS A 344 -3.73 0.76 6.51
CA HIS A 344 -3.40 1.16 7.89
C HIS A 344 -4.63 1.63 8.67
N ASN A 345 -4.75 1.21 9.93
CA ASN A 345 -5.70 1.81 10.87
C ASN A 345 -5.16 3.17 11.36
N TRP A 346 -5.57 4.24 10.69
CA TRP A 346 -5.08 5.58 11.01
C TRP A 346 -5.56 6.12 12.35
N ASP A 347 -6.67 5.64 12.88
CA ASP A 347 -7.16 6.10 14.19
C ASP A 347 -6.31 5.55 15.33
N GLU A 348 -5.80 4.33 15.18
CA GLU A 348 -4.81 3.77 16.10
C GLU A 348 -3.50 4.58 16.07
N VAL A 349 -2.99 4.92 14.87
CA VAL A 349 -1.79 5.74 14.73
C VAL A 349 -1.99 7.14 15.35
N LYS A 350 -3.18 7.74 15.19
CA LYS A 350 -3.54 9.01 15.85
C LYS A 350 -3.55 8.89 17.36
N GLN A 351 -4.18 7.84 17.91
CA GLN A 351 -4.22 7.63 19.36
C GLN A 351 -2.83 7.45 19.94
N TRP A 352 -1.97 6.69 19.26
CA TRP A 352 -0.57 6.51 19.63
C TRP A 352 0.19 7.84 19.65
N LEU A 353 0.04 8.67 18.59
CA LEU A 353 0.63 10.00 18.53
C LEU A 353 0.15 10.90 19.67
N ARG A 354 -1.16 10.93 19.94
CA ARG A 354 -1.74 11.74 21.02
C ARG A 354 -1.20 11.35 22.38
N HIS A 355 -1.08 10.05 22.64
CA HIS A 355 -0.56 9.54 23.90
C HIS A 355 0.87 10.02 24.18
N TYR A 356 1.79 9.88 23.21
CA TYR A 356 3.21 10.22 23.42
C TYR A 356 3.54 11.71 23.26
N LEU A 357 2.73 12.45 22.51
CA LEU A 357 2.85 13.90 22.36
C LEU A 357 2.03 14.69 23.38
N GLY A 358 1.19 14.05 24.19
CA GLY A 358 0.34 14.71 25.20
C GLY A 358 -0.71 15.64 24.58
N LEU A 359 -1.33 15.20 23.47
CA LEU A 359 -2.28 15.99 22.66
C LEU A 359 -3.74 15.59 22.86
#